data_AF-A0A952AI16-F1
#
_entry.id   AF-A0A952AI16-F1
#
_cell.length_a   1.000
_cell.length_b   1.000
_cell.length_c   1.000
_cell.angle_alpha   90.00
_cell.angle_beta   90.00
_cell.angle_gamma   90.00
#
_symmetry.space_group_name_H-M   'P 1'
#
loop_
_entity.id
_entity.type
_entity.pdbx_description
1 polymer ?
#
loop_
_entity_poly.entity_id
_entity_poly.type
_entity_poly.pdbx_seq_one_letter_code
_entity_poly.pdbx_strand_id
1 'polypeptide(L)'
;MIKLYPENALVQLEFDKIKNLLQEYCNTEYAKLKAVNLRVHTKKEFIDTDLMQTNEFKNILLQQQYFPNDFILNLSKEIKLLSIAEAILNEEELMNIKRLAKNVGNIFRWFDAEKKNAYSFLHKIIAPFYYEKNIELLIEDVLDEYGTVKDNASENLFKIRTDLYKKRNELRRV
;
A
#
# COMPACT_ATOMS: atom_id res chain seq x y z
N MET A 1 -1.66 -2.24 32.92
CA MET A 1 -0.80 -3.43 32.74
C MET A 1 -1.72 -4.64 32.69
N ILE A 2 -1.65 -5.48 31.66
CA ILE A 2 -2.49 -6.69 31.55
C ILE A 2 -2.05 -7.66 32.66
N LYS A 3 -2.98 -8.13 33.48
CA LYS A 3 -2.72 -9.17 34.47
C LYS A 3 -2.93 -10.53 33.80
N LEU A 4 -1.86 -11.30 33.70
CA LEU A 4 -1.89 -12.66 33.17
C LEU A 4 -1.92 -13.64 34.34
N TYR A 5 -2.62 -14.76 34.16
CA TYR A 5 -2.63 -15.85 35.12
C TYR A 5 -2.38 -17.18 34.40
N PRO A 6 -1.35 -17.95 34.79
CA PRO A 6 -0.27 -17.56 35.71
C PRO A 6 0.57 -16.39 35.17
N GLU A 7 1.37 -15.73 36.01
CA GLU A 7 2.18 -14.57 35.58
C GLU A 7 3.16 -14.91 34.45
N ASN A 8 3.61 -16.17 34.40
CA ASN A 8 4.49 -16.71 33.37
C ASN A 8 3.73 -17.30 32.16
N ALA A 9 2.43 -17.04 31.99
CA ALA A 9 1.63 -17.63 30.91
C ALA A 9 2.22 -17.37 29.52
N LEU A 10 2.72 -16.17 29.22
CA LEU A 10 3.35 -15.88 27.92
C LEU A 10 4.62 -16.69 27.67
N VAL A 11 5.39 -16.95 28.73
CA VAL A 11 6.61 -17.77 28.67
C VAL A 11 6.23 -19.23 28.44
N GLN A 12 5.26 -19.75 29.21
CA GLN A 12 4.78 -21.13 29.07
C GLN A 12 4.15 -21.41 27.70
N LEU A 13 3.47 -20.42 27.12
CA LEU A 13 2.87 -20.49 25.79
C LEU A 13 3.85 -20.15 24.66
N GLU A 14 5.13 -19.89 24.99
CA GLU A 14 6.16 -19.45 24.05
C GLU A 14 5.68 -18.30 23.13
N PHE A 15 4.92 -17.34 23.67
CA PHE A 15 4.24 -16.33 22.84
C PHE A 15 5.21 -15.48 22.01
N ASP A 16 6.39 -15.18 22.55
CA ASP A 16 7.45 -14.49 21.80
C ASP A 16 7.94 -15.31 20.59
N LYS A 17 8.03 -16.63 20.71
CA LYS A 17 8.38 -17.51 19.60
C LYS A 17 7.31 -17.48 18.51
N ILE A 18 6.03 -17.45 18.89
CA ILE A 18 4.91 -17.32 17.94
C ILE A 18 5.02 -15.98 17.18
N LYS A 19 5.28 -14.87 17.88
CA LYS A 19 5.47 -13.56 17.24
C LYS A 19 6.64 -13.55 16.26
N ASN A 20 7.77 -14.15 16.65
CA ASN A 20 8.95 -14.26 15.79
C ASN A 20 8.65 -15.10 14.53
N LEU A 21 8.01 -16.26 14.69
CA LEU A 21 7.60 -17.08 13.54
C LEU A 21 6.64 -16.32 12.62
N LEU A 22 5.64 -15.63 13.18
CA LEU A 22 4.70 -14.82 12.40
C LEU A 22 5.41 -13.70 11.63
N GLN A 23 6.42 -13.06 12.22
CA GLN A 23 7.21 -12.01 11.59
C GLN A 23 7.90 -12.52 10.31
N GLU A 24 8.41 -13.75 10.30
CA GLU A 24 9.04 -14.36 9.11
C GLU A 24 8.06 -14.54 7.95
N TYR A 25 6.77 -14.72 8.23
CA TYR A 25 5.72 -14.83 7.21
C TYR A 25 5.16 -13.47 6.75
N CYS A 26 5.62 -12.34 7.31
CA CYS A 26 5.12 -11.02 6.98
C CYS A 26 5.84 -10.42 5.75
N ASN A 27 5.06 -10.03 4.74
CA ASN A 27 5.60 -9.50 3.48
C ASN A 27 5.90 -7.99 3.50
N THR A 28 5.38 -7.24 4.47
CA THR A 28 5.59 -5.78 4.56
C THR A 28 6.27 -5.41 5.87
N GLU A 29 7.03 -4.31 5.87
CA GLU A 29 7.64 -3.79 7.10
C GLU A 29 6.58 -3.47 8.16
N TYR A 30 5.45 -2.89 7.75
CA TYR A 30 4.30 -2.65 8.62
C TYR A 30 3.79 -3.95 9.28
N ALA A 31 3.64 -5.03 8.51
CA ALA A 31 3.18 -6.31 9.04
C ALA A 31 4.20 -6.92 10.01
N LYS A 32 5.50 -6.84 9.70
CA LYS A 32 6.58 -7.29 10.60
C LYS A 32 6.55 -6.54 11.93
N LEU A 33 6.43 -5.22 11.89
CA LEU A 33 6.30 -4.38 13.08
C LEU A 33 5.03 -4.71 13.87
N LYS A 34 3.91 -4.95 13.19
CA LYS A 34 2.66 -5.34 13.84
C LYS A 34 2.79 -6.70 14.54
N ALA A 35 3.45 -7.69 13.91
CA ALA A 35 3.68 -9.02 14.48
C ALA A 35 4.52 -8.98 15.76
N VAL A 36 5.65 -8.26 15.75
CA VAL A 36 6.53 -8.12 16.94
C VAL A 36 5.83 -7.40 18.09
N ASN A 37 4.99 -6.43 17.76
CA ASN A 37 4.24 -5.63 18.73
C ASN A 37 2.88 -6.22 19.12
N LEU A 38 2.57 -7.46 18.73
CA LEU A 38 1.32 -8.12 19.12
C LEU A 38 1.21 -8.21 20.65
N ARG A 39 0.00 -7.91 21.14
CA ARG A 39 -0.35 -7.97 22.56
C ARG A 39 -1.64 -8.73 22.73
N VAL A 40 -1.77 -9.42 23.86
CA VAL A 40 -3.03 -10.06 24.23
C VAL A 40 -4.07 -8.97 24.51
N HIS A 41 -5.25 -9.10 23.89
CA HIS A 41 -6.39 -8.25 24.20
C HIS A 41 -7.29 -8.94 25.22
N THR A 42 -7.90 -8.17 26.13
CA THR A 42 -8.88 -8.66 27.12
C THR A 42 -10.30 -8.21 26.82
N LYS A 43 -10.48 -7.32 25.84
CA LYS A 43 -11.80 -6.87 25.40
C LYS A 43 -12.31 -7.78 24.30
N LYS A 44 -13.44 -8.45 24.58
CA LYS A 44 -14.07 -9.41 23.67
C LYS A 44 -14.27 -8.85 22.26
N GLU A 45 -14.72 -7.60 22.13
CA GLU A 45 -14.97 -6.96 20.83
C GLU A 45 -13.73 -6.91 19.92
N PHE A 46 -12.55 -6.61 20.49
CA PHE A 46 -11.29 -6.60 19.74
C PHE A 46 -10.87 -8.02 19.36
N ILE A 47 -10.97 -8.95 20.31
CA ILE A 47 -10.63 -10.37 20.08
C ILE A 47 -11.49 -10.97 18.97
N ASP A 48 -12.80 -10.78 19.05
CA ASP A 48 -13.75 -11.29 18.06
C ASP A 48 -13.47 -10.69 16.68
N THR A 49 -13.20 -9.38 16.61
CA THR A 49 -12.91 -8.71 15.34
C THR A 49 -11.64 -9.28 14.70
N ASP A 50 -10.54 -9.39 15.45
CA ASP A 50 -9.26 -9.90 14.95
C ASP A 50 -9.36 -11.37 14.52
N LEU A 51 -10.08 -12.20 15.29
CA LEU A 51 -10.33 -13.61 14.97
C LEU A 51 -11.18 -13.76 13.70
N MET A 52 -12.25 -12.97 13.56
CA MET A 52 -13.09 -13.02 12.36
C MET A 52 -12.34 -12.55 11.11
N GLN A 53 -11.57 -11.46 11.20
CA GLN A 53 -10.73 -11.00 10.10
C GLN A 53 -9.70 -12.06 9.69
N THR A 54 -9.06 -12.70 10.67
CA THR A 54 -8.09 -13.78 10.42
C THR A 54 -8.76 -14.98 9.75
N ASN A 55 -9.94 -15.38 10.23
CA ASN A 55 -10.69 -16.50 9.67
C ASN A 55 -11.16 -16.22 8.23
N GLU A 56 -11.68 -15.02 7.98
CA GLU A 56 -12.09 -14.60 6.63
C GLU A 56 -10.90 -14.60 5.66
N PHE A 57 -9.75 -14.05 6.06
CA PHE A 57 -8.57 -14.03 5.19
C PHE A 57 -7.99 -15.43 4.95
N LYS A 58 -8.00 -16.29 5.99
CA LYS A 58 -7.65 -17.70 5.84
C LYS A 58 -8.55 -18.40 4.81
N ASN A 59 -9.85 -18.12 4.81
CA ASN A 59 -10.78 -18.73 3.86
C ASN A 59 -10.50 -18.30 2.42
N ILE A 60 -10.15 -17.03 2.19
CA ILE A 60 -9.69 -16.54 0.87
C ILE A 60 -8.52 -17.40 0.37
N LEU A 61 -7.52 -17.62 1.23
CA LEU A 61 -6.34 -18.43 0.90
C LEU A 61 -6.67 -19.90 0.64
N LEU A 62 -7.49 -20.52 1.50
CA LEU A 62 -7.87 -21.94 1.36
C LEU A 62 -8.70 -22.20 0.09
N GLN A 63 -9.52 -21.25 -0.30
CA GLN A 63 -10.32 -21.30 -1.52
C GLN A 63 -9.50 -20.91 -2.77
N GLN A 64 -8.22 -20.58 -2.60
CA GLN A 64 -7.33 -20.11 -3.67
C GLN A 64 -7.92 -18.91 -4.43
N GLN A 65 -8.71 -18.09 -3.74
CA GLN A 65 -9.23 -16.87 -4.32
C GLN A 65 -8.11 -15.85 -4.44
N TYR A 66 -7.99 -15.23 -5.61
CA TYR A 66 -7.07 -14.12 -5.79
C TYR A 66 -7.46 -12.95 -4.87
N PHE A 67 -6.47 -12.34 -4.23
CA PHE A 67 -6.61 -11.10 -3.47
C PHE A 67 -5.50 -10.13 -3.90
N PRO A 68 -5.80 -8.87 -4.23
CA PRO A 68 -4.83 -7.94 -4.80
C PRO A 68 -3.88 -7.36 -3.74
N ASN A 69 -2.83 -8.12 -3.40
CA ASN A 69 -1.78 -7.75 -2.45
C ASN A 69 -0.38 -7.71 -3.07
N ASP A 70 -0.30 -7.42 -4.36
CA ASP A 70 0.93 -7.53 -5.15
C ASP A 70 1.97 -6.45 -4.82
N PHE A 71 1.52 -5.26 -4.38
CA PHE A 71 2.41 -4.15 -4.06
C PHE A 71 2.67 -4.03 -2.55
N ILE A 72 3.90 -4.34 -2.14
CA ILE A 72 4.31 -4.42 -0.72
C ILE A 72 5.38 -3.39 -0.30
N LEU A 73 5.79 -2.51 -1.22
CA LEU A 73 6.84 -1.54 -0.97
C LEU A 73 6.42 -0.54 0.12
N ASN A 74 7.30 -0.28 1.08
CA ASN A 74 7.07 0.74 2.09
C ASN A 74 7.38 2.12 1.52
N LEU A 75 6.34 2.97 1.39
CA LEU A 75 6.44 4.35 0.90
C LEU A 75 6.25 5.41 1.98
N SER A 76 6.44 5.06 3.25
CA SER A 76 6.21 5.98 4.37
C SER A 76 7.09 7.23 4.30
N LYS A 77 8.29 7.10 3.73
CA LYS A 77 9.23 8.23 3.56
C LYS A 77 8.74 9.19 2.48
N GLU A 78 8.34 8.67 1.33
CA GLU A 78 7.85 9.41 0.17
C GLU A 78 6.53 10.11 0.51
N ILE A 79 5.61 9.42 1.20
CA ILE A 79 4.36 10.02 1.70
C ILE A 79 4.65 11.15 2.70
N LYS A 80 5.65 10.97 3.58
CA LYS A 80 6.07 12.04 4.50
C LYS A 80 6.69 13.22 3.75
N LEU A 81 7.49 12.98 2.72
CA LEU A 81 8.05 14.04 1.87
C LEU A 81 6.93 14.87 1.23
N LEU A 82 5.87 14.24 0.71
CA LEU A 82 4.72 14.96 0.13
C LEU A 82 3.99 15.90 1.12
N SER A 83 4.14 15.70 2.43
CA SER A 83 3.57 16.60 3.45
C SER A 83 4.41 17.86 3.68
N ILE A 84 5.63 17.91 3.16
CA ILE A 84 6.57 19.03 3.31
C ILE A 84 6.42 19.94 2.08
N ALA A 85 6.14 21.22 2.31
CA ALA A 85 6.06 22.19 1.24
C ALA A 85 7.36 22.23 0.43
N GLU A 86 7.26 22.36 -0.90
CA GLU A 86 8.38 22.40 -1.85
C GLU A 86 9.21 21.11 -1.97
N ALA A 87 8.86 20.05 -1.25
CA ALA A 87 9.47 18.74 -1.47
C ALA A 87 9.06 18.15 -2.83
N ILE A 88 10.01 17.49 -3.48
CA ILE A 88 9.83 16.90 -4.82
C ILE A 88 10.14 15.41 -4.70
N LEU A 89 9.32 14.59 -5.36
CA LEU A 89 9.61 13.19 -5.62
C LEU A 89 10.27 13.05 -6.98
N ASN A 90 11.23 12.14 -7.09
CA ASN A 90 11.76 11.76 -8.40
C ASN A 90 10.75 10.87 -9.16
N GLU A 91 11.07 10.59 -10.42
CA GLU A 91 10.21 9.84 -11.33
C GLU A 91 9.90 8.42 -10.80
N GLU A 92 10.90 7.72 -10.26
CA GLU A 92 10.73 6.37 -9.72
C GLU A 92 9.84 6.37 -8.46
N GLU A 93 10.08 7.32 -7.55
CA GLU A 93 9.26 7.52 -6.35
C GLU A 93 7.80 7.80 -6.73
N LEU A 94 7.56 8.67 -7.72
CA LEU A 94 6.22 8.98 -8.21
C LEU A 94 5.55 7.77 -8.87
N MET A 95 6.30 6.97 -9.65
CA MET A 95 5.81 5.72 -10.22
C MET A 95 5.46 4.69 -9.15
N ASN A 96 6.20 4.64 -8.03
CA ASN A 96 5.87 3.79 -6.90
C ASN A 96 4.58 4.26 -6.20
N ILE A 97 4.35 5.57 -6.07
CA ILE A 97 3.07 6.11 -5.57
C ILE A 97 1.91 5.71 -6.49
N LYS A 98 2.10 5.80 -7.82
CA LYS A 98 1.11 5.33 -8.79
C LYS A 98 0.78 3.84 -8.61
N ARG A 99 1.80 2.99 -8.47
CA ARG A 99 1.63 1.54 -8.24
C ARG A 99 0.87 1.26 -6.94
N LEU A 100 1.18 2.00 -5.87
CA LEU A 100 0.44 1.92 -4.61
C LEU A 100 -1.03 2.30 -4.79
N ALA A 101 -1.31 3.44 -5.42
CA ALA A 101 -2.67 3.90 -5.69
C ALA A 101 -3.47 2.87 -6.49
N LYS A 102 -2.86 2.30 -7.54
CA LYS A 102 -3.44 1.21 -8.34
C LYS A 102 -3.77 -0.02 -7.51
N ASN A 103 -2.85 -0.47 -6.66
CA ASN A 103 -3.05 -1.62 -5.79
C ASN A 103 -4.18 -1.39 -4.78
N VAL A 104 -4.24 -0.19 -4.18
CA VAL A 104 -5.37 0.20 -3.30
C VAL A 104 -6.68 0.18 -4.08
N GLY A 105 -6.72 0.75 -5.29
CA GLY A 105 -7.89 0.70 -6.16
C GLY A 105 -8.34 -0.71 -6.51
N ASN A 106 -7.40 -1.63 -6.71
CA ASN A 106 -7.70 -3.05 -6.91
C ASN A 106 -8.33 -3.68 -5.66
N ILE A 107 -7.81 -3.40 -4.45
CA ILE A 107 -8.40 -3.87 -3.18
C ILE A 107 -9.83 -3.37 -3.03
N PHE A 108 -10.09 -2.09 -3.25
CA PHE A 108 -11.44 -1.52 -3.16
C PHE A 108 -12.41 -2.18 -4.16
N ARG A 109 -11.98 -2.41 -5.41
CA ARG A 109 -12.78 -3.10 -6.43
C ARG A 109 -12.98 -4.59 -6.14
N TRP A 110 -12.01 -5.22 -5.47
CA TRP A 110 -12.13 -6.61 -5.08
C TRP A 110 -13.29 -6.82 -4.11
N PHE A 111 -13.55 -5.89 -3.20
CA PHE A 111 -14.77 -5.91 -2.35
C PHE A 111 -16.01 -5.46 -3.13
N ASP A 112 -16.47 -6.28 -4.09
CA ASP A 112 -17.77 -6.13 -4.73
C ASP A 112 -18.94 -6.39 -3.74
N ALA A 113 -20.18 -6.27 -4.22
CA ALA A 113 -21.37 -6.42 -3.36
C ALA A 113 -21.45 -7.80 -2.69
N GLU A 114 -21.03 -8.86 -3.37
CA GLU A 114 -21.06 -10.23 -2.82
C GLU A 114 -19.96 -10.41 -1.77
N LYS A 115 -18.73 -10.01 -2.11
CA LYS A 115 -17.56 -10.14 -1.23
C LYS A 115 -17.63 -9.25 0.00
N LYS A 116 -18.30 -8.11 -0.08
CA LYS A 116 -18.62 -7.28 1.10
C LYS A 116 -19.47 -8.02 2.12
N ASN A 117 -20.39 -8.87 1.67
CA ASN A 117 -21.21 -9.69 2.55
C ASN A 117 -20.45 -10.93 3.03
N ALA A 118 -19.72 -11.60 2.13
CA ALA A 118 -18.95 -12.81 2.46
C ALA A 118 -17.76 -12.55 3.40
N TYR A 119 -17.12 -11.39 3.28
CA TYR A 119 -15.92 -10.99 4.03
C TYR A 119 -16.17 -9.68 4.77
N SER A 120 -17.26 -9.64 5.54
CA SER A 120 -17.76 -8.43 6.18
C SER A 120 -16.79 -7.85 7.21
N PHE A 121 -16.01 -8.68 7.93
CA PHE A 121 -15.06 -8.19 8.93
C PHE A 121 -13.78 -7.64 8.31
N LEU A 122 -13.31 -8.22 7.21
CA LEU A 122 -12.23 -7.67 6.40
C LEU A 122 -12.65 -6.38 5.71
N HIS A 123 -13.87 -6.31 5.19
CA HIS A 123 -14.38 -5.09 4.57
C HIS A 123 -14.40 -3.91 5.56
N LYS A 124 -14.67 -4.14 6.86
CA LYS A 124 -14.59 -3.10 7.90
C LYS A 124 -13.22 -2.40 7.98
N ILE A 125 -12.14 -3.04 7.51
CA ILE A 125 -10.80 -2.43 7.47
C ILE A 125 -10.78 -1.26 6.49
N ILE A 126 -11.41 -1.42 5.32
CA ILE A 126 -11.38 -0.41 4.25
C ILE A 126 -12.62 0.49 4.23
N ALA A 127 -13.72 0.05 4.85
CA ALA A 127 -15.01 0.76 4.85
C ALA A 127 -14.96 2.23 5.30
N PRO A 128 -14.10 2.64 6.26
CA PRO A 128 -13.99 4.06 6.66
C PRO A 128 -13.28 4.94 5.63
N PHE A 129 -12.61 4.34 4.64
CA PHE A 129 -11.75 5.03 3.70
C PHE A 129 -12.41 5.18 2.34
N TYR A 130 -12.00 6.23 1.61
CA TYR A 130 -12.37 6.46 0.22
C TYR A 130 -11.14 6.23 -0.66
N TYR A 131 -11.35 5.59 -1.83
CA TYR A 131 -10.31 5.46 -2.84
C TYR A 131 -10.35 6.65 -3.80
N GLU A 132 -9.28 7.44 -3.79
CA GLU A 132 -9.09 8.58 -4.69
C GLU A 132 -8.55 8.11 -6.04
N LYS A 133 -9.43 8.07 -7.05
CA LYS A 133 -9.13 7.61 -8.40
C LYS A 133 -8.25 8.57 -9.20
N ASN A 134 -8.22 9.86 -8.84
CA ASN A 134 -7.51 10.86 -9.64
C ASN A 134 -5.99 10.80 -9.46
N ILE A 135 -5.48 10.16 -8.40
CA ILE A 135 -4.03 10.06 -8.16
C ILE A 135 -3.31 9.42 -9.34
N GLU A 136 -3.85 8.31 -9.88
CA GLU A 136 -3.24 7.64 -11.03
C GLU A 136 -3.27 8.50 -12.28
N LEU A 137 -4.40 9.18 -12.53
CA LEU A 137 -4.58 10.06 -13.70
C LEU A 137 -3.62 11.26 -13.67
N LEU A 138 -3.49 11.90 -12.51
CA LEU A 138 -2.58 13.05 -12.34
C LEU A 138 -1.12 12.67 -12.57
N ILE A 139 -0.72 11.47 -12.16
CA ILE A 139 0.63 10.98 -12.42
C ILE A 139 0.80 10.63 -13.90
N GLU A 140 -0.23 10.04 -14.53
CA GLU A 140 -0.24 9.72 -15.97
C GLU A 140 -0.23 10.96 -16.85
N ASP A 141 -0.74 12.10 -16.41
CA ASP A 141 -0.66 13.35 -17.17
C ASP A 141 0.78 13.87 -17.28
N VAL A 142 1.64 13.52 -16.32
CA VAL A 142 3.04 13.99 -16.23
C VAL A 142 4.03 12.93 -16.73
N LEU A 143 3.85 11.67 -16.35
CA LEU A 143 4.76 10.56 -16.66
C LEU A 143 4.13 9.60 -17.67
N ASP A 144 4.96 9.07 -18.57
CA ASP A 144 4.59 7.97 -19.47
C ASP A 144 4.62 6.60 -18.79
N GLU A 145 4.36 5.54 -19.56
CA GLU A 145 4.34 4.15 -19.06
C GLU A 145 5.70 3.65 -18.57
N TYR A 146 6.79 4.26 -19.05
CA TYR A 146 8.16 3.96 -18.65
C TYR A 146 8.62 4.82 -17.48
N GLY A 147 7.77 5.73 -16.97
CA GLY A 147 8.11 6.65 -15.90
C GLY A 147 8.92 7.86 -16.36
N THR A 148 8.95 8.16 -17.66
CA THR A 148 9.64 9.35 -18.18
C THR A 148 8.67 10.53 -18.26
N VAL A 149 9.15 11.73 -17.92
CA VAL A 149 8.37 12.96 -18.06
C VAL A 149 7.99 13.19 -19.52
N LYS A 150 6.69 13.23 -19.79
CA LYS A 150 6.15 13.45 -21.12
C LYS A 150 6.55 14.81 -21.68
N ASP A 151 6.76 14.88 -22.99
CA ASP A 151 7.08 16.15 -23.68
C ASP A 151 6.00 17.21 -23.47
N ASN A 152 4.74 16.78 -23.36
CA ASN A 152 3.57 17.62 -23.18
C ASN A 152 3.11 17.74 -21.71
N ALA A 153 3.94 17.33 -20.74
CA ALA A 153 3.58 17.45 -19.31
C ALA A 153 3.31 18.91 -18.88
N SER A 154 3.84 19.89 -19.62
CA SER A 154 3.38 21.28 -19.55
C SER A 154 3.60 21.99 -20.89
N GLU A 155 2.85 23.06 -21.16
CA GLU A 155 3.03 23.88 -22.36
C GLU A 155 4.45 24.46 -22.46
N ASN A 156 5.03 24.88 -21.32
CA ASN A 156 6.36 25.45 -21.27
C ASN A 156 7.43 24.40 -21.57
N LEU A 157 7.32 23.21 -20.98
CA LEU A 157 8.24 22.10 -21.27
C LEU A 157 8.19 21.71 -22.75
N PHE A 158 6.97 21.62 -23.30
CA PHE A 158 6.76 21.30 -24.71
C PHE A 158 7.44 22.33 -25.64
N LYS A 159 7.27 23.62 -25.37
CA LYS A 159 7.95 24.71 -26.11
C LYS A 159 9.47 24.56 -26.04
N ILE A 160 10.02 24.38 -24.84
CA ILE A 160 11.47 24.23 -24.62
C ILE A 160 12.03 23.03 -25.39
N ARG A 161 11.40 21.85 -25.28
CA ARG A 161 11.86 20.63 -25.97
C ARG A 161 11.76 20.78 -27.49
N THR A 162 10.71 21.42 -27.99
CA THR A 162 10.53 21.72 -29.43
C THR A 162 11.63 22.64 -29.96
N ASP A 163 11.96 23.72 -29.24
CA ASP A 163 13.01 24.66 -29.66
C ASP A 163 14.40 24.01 -29.63
N LEU A 164 14.69 23.17 -28.64
CA LEU A 164 15.91 22.37 -28.59
C LEU A 164 16.02 21.43 -29.79
N TYR A 165 14.91 20.78 -30.18
CA TYR A 165 14.87 19.91 -31.34
C TYR A 165 15.13 20.67 -32.65
N LYS A 166 14.49 21.84 -32.84
CA LYS A 166 14.72 22.71 -34.00
C LYS A 166 16.20 23.13 -34.13
N LYS A 167 16.78 23.66 -33.04
CA LYS A 167 18.21 24.07 -33.03
C LYS A 167 19.16 22.91 -33.31
N ARG A 168 18.91 21.72 -32.77
CA ARG A 168 19.72 20.52 -33.05
C ARG A 168 19.68 20.12 -34.53
N ASN A 169 18.53 20.26 -35.18
CA ASN A 169 18.39 19.94 -36.60
C ASN A 169 19.08 20.97 -37.50
N GLU A 170 19.07 22.24 -37.14
CA GLU A 170 19.81 23.29 -37.85
C GLU A 170 21.32 23.02 -37.82
N LEU A 171 21.87 22.68 -36.65
CA LEU A 171 23.30 22.37 -36.50
C LEU A 171 23.76 21.12 -37.27
N ARG A 172 22.87 20.14 -37.52
CA ARG A 172 23.19 18.93 -38.30
C ARG A 172 23.24 19.17 -39.81
N ARG A 173 22.72 20.30 -40.29
CA ARG A 173 22.68 20.68 -41.71
C ARG A 173 23.90 21.51 -42.13
N VAL A 174 24.73 21.91 -41.18
CA VAL A 174 26.03 22.58 -41.36
C VAL A 174 27.12 21.54 -41.35
#